data_AF-A0A1G6URP9-F1
#
_entry.id   AF-A0A1G6URP9-F1
#
_cell.length_a   1.000
_cell.length_b   1.000
_cell.length_c   1.000
_cell.angle_alpha   90.00
_cell.angle_beta   90.00
_cell.angle_gamma   90.00
#
_symmetry.space_group_name_H-M   'P 1'
#
loop_
_entity.id
_entity.type
_entity.pdbx_description
1 polymer ?
#
loop_
_entity_poly.entity_id
_entity_poly.type
_entity_poly.pdbx_seq_one_letter_code
_entity_poly.pdbx_strand_id
1 'polypeptide(L)'
;MKYYLLRTVSDPKIVGVTDGGGQVELDANNPITEELKNFFFFASYWNEKRTAPNFDVRNCTATIVPKAKLTDFLNFSPALMTCPFMISERLAEVFASFKVQKYYTYPVTLSKEGMLIPDKYFLFCCPFLGYEVINFPESVFYTKKSLFDKERNYIHYKDEKDFSENYIVSAKIEKLVLNSNFDSSLDYFKTRVGEIYISEGLKDAIEVLGFTGVSIFDDKEPLIVV
;
A
#
# COMPACT_ATOMS: atom_id res chain seq x y z
N MET A 1 7.80 17.90 8.54
CA MET A 1 8.45 16.91 7.65
C MET A 1 7.73 16.96 6.32
N LYS A 2 8.44 16.86 5.18
CA LYS A 2 7.78 16.75 3.87
C LYS A 2 7.51 15.28 3.56
N TYR A 3 6.35 15.01 2.98
CA TYR A 3 5.90 13.68 2.62
C TYR A 3 5.64 13.57 1.11
N TYR A 4 5.84 12.37 0.57
CA TYR A 4 5.72 12.04 -0.84
C TYR A 4 4.82 10.83 -1.03
N LEU A 5 4.16 10.76 -2.18
CA LEU A 5 3.33 9.61 -2.53
C LEU A 5 4.20 8.49 -3.09
N LEU A 6 4.08 7.30 -2.52
CA LEU A 6 4.67 6.08 -3.06
C LEU A 6 3.58 5.25 -3.75
N ARG A 7 3.76 4.94 -5.03
CA ARG A 7 2.88 4.03 -5.77
C ARG A 7 3.70 2.98 -6.48
N THR A 8 3.16 1.78 -6.57
CA THR A 8 3.76 0.76 -7.42
C THR A 8 3.54 1.11 -8.89
N VAL A 9 4.50 0.74 -9.73
CA VAL A 9 4.43 1.04 -11.18
C VAL A 9 3.77 -0.09 -11.95
N SER A 10 3.19 0.25 -13.09
CA SER A 10 2.66 -0.69 -14.09
C SER A 10 3.35 -0.56 -15.45
N ASP A 11 4.37 0.29 -15.59
CA ASP A 11 5.14 0.43 -16.85
C ASP A 11 5.85 -0.90 -17.18
N PRO A 12 5.52 -1.57 -18.30
CA PRO A 12 6.14 -2.84 -18.68
C PRO A 12 7.67 -2.77 -18.82
N LYS A 13 8.23 -1.58 -19.07
CA LYS A 13 9.70 -1.40 -19.11
C LYS A 13 10.33 -1.57 -17.73
N ILE A 14 9.60 -1.27 -16.66
CA ILE A 14 10.06 -1.41 -15.28
C ILE A 14 9.66 -2.78 -14.72
N VAL A 15 8.41 -3.20 -14.90
CA VAL A 15 7.86 -4.40 -14.25
C VAL A 15 7.85 -5.65 -15.13
N GLY A 16 8.01 -5.52 -16.45
CA GLY A 16 8.03 -6.64 -17.41
C GLY A 16 6.65 -7.23 -17.75
N VAL A 17 5.60 -6.80 -17.06
CA VAL A 17 4.21 -7.23 -17.25
C VAL A 17 3.47 -6.28 -18.19
N THR A 18 2.71 -6.81 -19.16
CA THR A 18 2.01 -6.01 -20.19
C THR A 18 0.49 -6.07 -20.12
N ASP A 19 -0.08 -7.00 -19.34
CA ASP A 19 -1.53 -7.19 -19.22
C ASP A 19 -2.16 -6.35 -18.09
N GLY A 20 -1.35 -5.56 -17.38
CA GLY A 20 -1.78 -4.76 -16.25
C GLY A 20 -1.98 -5.54 -14.95
N GLY A 21 -1.61 -6.83 -14.91
CA GLY A 21 -1.63 -7.67 -13.73
C GLY A 21 -0.45 -7.42 -12.77
N GLY A 22 -0.38 -8.25 -11.72
CA GLY A 22 0.75 -8.30 -10.80
C GLY A 22 1.99 -8.94 -11.44
N GLN A 23 3.17 -8.70 -10.87
CA GLN A 23 4.41 -9.38 -11.27
C GLN A 23 4.47 -10.81 -10.74
N VAL A 24 3.72 -11.09 -9.69
CA VAL A 24 3.71 -12.35 -8.95
C VAL A 24 2.27 -12.77 -8.66
N GLU A 25 1.99 -14.06 -8.74
CA GLU A 25 0.70 -14.65 -8.35
C GLU A 25 0.91 -15.54 -7.12
N LEU A 26 0.19 -15.24 -6.03
CA LEU A 26 0.12 -16.13 -4.88
C LEU A 26 -0.50 -17.46 -5.31
N ASP A 27 0.05 -18.57 -4.81
CA ASP A 27 -0.44 -19.91 -5.16
C ASP A 27 -1.85 -20.12 -4.63
N ALA A 28 -2.83 -20.15 -5.54
CA ALA A 28 -4.24 -20.34 -5.20
C ALA A 28 -4.55 -21.72 -4.60
N ASN A 29 -3.67 -22.71 -4.79
CA ASN A 29 -3.83 -24.04 -4.20
C ASN A 29 -3.21 -24.15 -2.80
N ASN A 30 -2.47 -23.12 -2.37
CA ASN A 30 -1.91 -23.08 -1.03
C ASN A 30 -2.99 -22.66 -0.02
N PRO A 31 -3.30 -23.47 1.01
CA PRO A 31 -4.31 -23.14 2.00
C PRO A 31 -4.10 -21.76 2.67
N ILE A 32 -2.84 -21.37 2.85
CA ILE A 32 -2.49 -20.08 3.46
C ILE A 32 -2.94 -18.91 2.59
N THR A 33 -2.97 -19.06 1.26
CA THR A 33 -3.47 -18.02 0.35
C THR A 33 -4.94 -17.72 0.60
N GLU A 34 -5.78 -18.73 0.83
CA GLU A 34 -7.19 -18.52 1.14
C GLU A 34 -7.38 -17.89 2.54
N GLU A 35 -6.59 -18.31 3.54
CA GLU A 35 -6.61 -17.66 4.86
C GLU A 35 -6.22 -16.18 4.77
N LEU A 36 -5.17 -15.85 4.01
CA LEU A 36 -4.74 -14.48 3.74
C LEU A 36 -5.83 -13.68 3.03
N LYS A 37 -6.45 -14.23 1.97
CA LYS A 37 -7.53 -13.56 1.24
C LYS A 37 -8.72 -13.24 2.13
N ASN A 38 -9.13 -14.18 2.99
CA ASN A 38 -10.23 -13.99 3.93
C ASN A 38 -9.86 -12.99 5.03
N PHE A 39 -8.62 -13.04 5.52
CA PHE A 39 -8.16 -12.14 6.56
C PHE A 39 -8.06 -10.70 6.08
N PHE A 40 -7.53 -10.50 4.88
CA PHE A 40 -7.31 -9.21 4.23
C PHE A 40 -8.41 -8.85 3.22
N PHE A 41 -9.60 -9.44 3.37
CA PHE A 41 -10.72 -9.16 2.48
C PHE A 41 -11.21 -7.71 2.62
N PHE A 42 -11.56 -7.07 1.49
CA PHE A 42 -11.98 -5.67 1.48
C PHE A 42 -13.20 -5.37 2.37
N ALA A 43 -14.17 -6.28 2.45
CA ALA A 43 -15.41 -6.02 3.20
C ALA A 43 -15.23 -6.15 4.72
N SER A 44 -14.33 -7.02 5.19
CA SER A 44 -14.02 -7.14 6.63
C SER A 44 -13.20 -5.94 7.11
N TYR A 45 -12.43 -5.34 6.21
CA TYR A 45 -11.53 -4.25 6.53
C TYR A 45 -12.23 -3.01 7.09
N TRP A 46 -13.36 -2.54 6.55
CA TRP A 46 -14.04 -1.33 7.05
C TRP A 46 -14.58 -1.44 8.48
N ASN A 47 -14.78 -2.68 8.95
CA ASN A 47 -15.46 -2.95 10.22
C ASN A 47 -14.50 -3.37 11.35
N GLU A 48 -13.24 -3.70 11.03
CA GLU A 48 -12.32 -4.28 12.01
C GLU A 48 -10.95 -3.57 12.05
N LYS A 49 -10.46 -3.32 13.28
CA LYS A 49 -9.08 -2.89 13.55
C LYS A 49 -8.14 -4.10 13.52
N ARG A 50 -8.02 -4.76 12.36
CA ARG A 50 -7.08 -5.90 12.20
C ARG A 50 -5.64 -5.38 12.15
N THR A 51 -4.75 -6.06 12.87
CA THR A 51 -3.33 -5.68 12.96
C THR A 51 -2.41 -6.74 12.35
N ALA A 52 -2.50 -7.99 12.78
CA ALA A 52 -1.80 -9.11 12.15
C ALA A 52 -2.71 -10.34 12.04
N PRO A 53 -2.50 -11.18 11.01
CA PRO A 53 -2.93 -12.57 11.01
C PRO A 53 -2.69 -13.25 12.36
N ASN A 54 -3.71 -13.95 12.85
CA ASN A 54 -3.63 -14.80 14.04
C ASN A 54 -3.35 -16.27 13.70
N PHE A 55 -2.99 -16.53 12.44
CA PHE A 55 -2.63 -17.84 11.90
C PHE A 55 -1.20 -17.82 11.38
N ASP A 56 -0.67 -19.00 11.11
CA ASP A 56 0.68 -19.17 10.63
C ASP A 56 0.78 -18.86 9.13
N VAL A 57 1.44 -17.75 8.81
CA VAL A 57 1.67 -17.32 7.41
C VAL A 57 2.92 -17.98 6.80
N ARG A 58 3.60 -18.88 7.52
CA ARG A 58 4.74 -19.64 6.97
C ARG A 58 4.27 -20.46 5.76
N ASN A 59 5.21 -20.71 4.85
CA ASN A 59 4.99 -21.45 3.60
C ASN A 59 4.09 -20.72 2.59
N CYS A 60 3.94 -19.40 2.68
CA CYS A 60 3.37 -18.63 1.58
C CYS A 60 4.23 -18.81 0.32
N THR A 61 3.61 -19.27 -0.76
CA THR A 61 4.27 -19.53 -2.04
C THR A 61 3.68 -18.65 -3.12
N ALA A 62 4.51 -18.23 -4.07
CA ALA A 62 4.06 -17.42 -5.19
C ALA A 62 4.88 -17.69 -6.45
N THR A 63 4.28 -17.45 -7.61
CA THR A 63 4.88 -17.68 -8.92
C THR A 63 5.06 -16.36 -9.65
N ILE A 64 6.26 -16.11 -10.16
CA ILE A 64 6.56 -14.94 -10.99
C ILE A 64 5.89 -15.13 -12.35
N VAL A 65 5.09 -14.15 -12.76
CA VAL A 65 4.39 -14.14 -14.06
C VAL A 65 5.41 -14.15 -15.22
N PRO A 66 5.11 -14.81 -16.36
CA PRO A 66 5.99 -14.77 -17.52
C PRO A 66 6.39 -13.33 -17.89
N LYS A 67 7.67 -13.13 -18.19
CA LYS A 67 8.30 -11.82 -18.51
C LYS A 67 8.35 -10.79 -17.37
N ALA A 68 7.71 -11.04 -16.23
CA ALA A 68 7.84 -10.15 -15.08
C ALA A 68 9.31 -10.05 -14.64
N LYS A 69 9.69 -8.81 -14.31
CA LYS A 69 11.00 -8.47 -13.75
C LYS A 69 10.91 -8.58 -12.23
N LEU A 70 12.01 -9.00 -11.62
CA LEU A 70 12.12 -9.10 -10.16
C LEU A 70 12.57 -7.74 -9.62
N THR A 71 11.63 -6.93 -9.15
CA THR A 71 11.87 -5.59 -8.59
C THR A 71 11.88 -5.62 -7.07
N ASP A 72 12.29 -4.53 -6.41
CA ASP A 72 12.33 -4.47 -4.94
C ASP A 72 10.96 -4.37 -4.31
N PHE A 73 10.09 -3.59 -4.94
CA PHE A 73 8.67 -3.55 -4.68
C PHE A 73 7.99 -4.41 -5.74
N LEU A 74 7.45 -5.56 -5.35
CA LEU A 74 6.71 -6.45 -6.24
C LEU A 74 5.22 -6.31 -6.02
N ASN A 75 4.51 -5.96 -7.10
CA ASN A 75 3.07 -6.12 -7.15
C ASN A 75 2.71 -7.60 -7.24
N PHE A 76 1.67 -8.00 -6.53
CA PHE A 76 1.20 -9.37 -6.53
C PHE A 76 -0.33 -9.46 -6.68
N SER A 77 -0.80 -10.62 -7.13
CA SER A 77 -2.21 -10.97 -7.19
C SER A 77 -2.47 -12.26 -6.38
N PRO A 78 -3.68 -12.45 -5.83
CA PRO A 78 -4.72 -11.43 -5.66
C PRO A 78 -4.26 -10.33 -4.69
N ALA A 79 -4.85 -9.14 -4.84
CA ALA A 79 -4.56 -8.03 -3.93
C ALA A 79 -5.06 -8.35 -2.51
N LEU A 80 -4.20 -8.16 -1.52
CA LEU A 80 -4.52 -8.31 -0.10
C LEU A 80 -4.59 -6.92 0.54
N MET A 81 -5.73 -6.59 1.16
CA MET A 81 -5.88 -5.31 1.86
C MET A 81 -4.79 -5.16 2.92
N THR A 82 -4.25 -3.95 3.10
CA THR A 82 -3.12 -3.63 4.01
C THR A 82 -1.76 -4.23 3.65
N CYS A 83 -1.66 -5.14 2.65
CA CYS A 83 -0.38 -5.64 2.17
C CYS A 83 -0.13 -5.08 0.75
N PRO A 84 0.46 -3.88 0.61
CA PRO A 84 0.49 -3.16 -0.67
C PRO A 84 1.42 -3.79 -1.71
N PHE A 85 2.45 -4.53 -1.28
CA PHE A 85 3.47 -5.13 -2.14
C PHE A 85 4.24 -6.21 -1.38
N MET A 86 5.00 -7.03 -2.10
CA MET A 86 6.13 -7.77 -1.51
C MET A 86 7.40 -6.93 -1.60
N ILE A 87 8.30 -7.09 -0.63
CA ILE A 87 9.58 -6.38 -0.57
C ILE A 87 10.75 -7.35 -0.64
N SER A 88 11.84 -6.96 -1.32
CA SER A 88 13.11 -7.68 -1.30
C SER A 88 13.77 -7.62 0.09
N GLU A 89 14.68 -8.55 0.39
CA GLU A 89 15.46 -8.55 1.64
C GLU A 89 16.19 -7.22 1.88
N ARG A 90 16.87 -6.69 0.85
CA ARG A 90 17.57 -5.39 0.97
C ARG A 90 16.64 -4.22 1.27
N LEU A 91 15.41 -4.24 0.75
CA LEU A 91 14.42 -3.21 1.05
C LEU A 91 13.87 -3.37 2.48
N ALA A 92 13.67 -4.60 2.94
CA ALA A 92 13.27 -4.89 4.31
C ALA A 92 14.31 -4.40 5.33
N GLU A 93 15.60 -4.57 5.04
CA GLU A 93 16.70 -4.04 5.87
C GLU A 93 16.68 -2.51 5.94
N VAL A 94 16.44 -1.83 4.81
CA VAL A 94 16.29 -0.38 4.82
C VAL A 94 15.07 0.04 5.63
N PHE A 95 13.90 -0.57 5.42
CA PHE A 95 12.69 -0.25 6.19
C PHE A 95 12.88 -0.43 7.70
N ALA A 96 13.71 -1.39 8.14
CA ALA A 96 14.04 -1.57 9.56
C ALA A 96 14.86 -0.41 10.16
N SER A 97 15.53 0.40 9.33
CA SER A 97 16.29 1.58 9.77
C SER A 97 15.48 2.88 9.81
N PHE A 98 14.24 2.86 9.30
CA PHE A 98 13.34 4.01 9.26
C PHE A 98 12.16 3.84 10.23
N LYS A 99 11.51 4.93 10.61
CA LYS A 99 10.33 4.90 11.47
C LYS A 99 9.08 4.56 10.65
N VAL A 100 8.99 3.32 10.18
CA VAL A 100 7.81 2.80 9.48
C VAL A 100 6.68 2.61 10.49
N GLN A 101 5.44 2.98 10.13
CA GLN A 101 4.28 2.64 10.95
C GLN A 101 4.25 1.14 11.23
N LYS A 102 3.59 0.71 12.31
CA LYS A 102 3.54 -0.71 12.70
C LYS A 102 3.29 -1.61 11.48
N TYR A 103 4.20 -2.56 11.25
CA TYR A 103 4.17 -3.44 10.09
C TYR A 103 4.59 -4.87 10.46
N TYR A 104 4.34 -5.79 9.54
CA TYR A 104 4.67 -7.20 9.61
C TYR A 104 5.22 -7.64 8.26
N THR A 105 6.19 -8.55 8.29
CA THR A 105 6.77 -9.15 7.09
C THR A 105 6.67 -10.66 7.19
N TYR A 106 6.15 -11.29 6.13
CA TYR A 106 6.05 -12.75 6.05
C TYR A 106 6.87 -13.26 4.89
N PRO A 107 7.79 -14.22 5.09
CA PRO A 107 8.62 -14.74 4.00
C PRO A 107 7.73 -15.41 2.95
N VAL A 108 8.05 -15.17 1.68
CA VAL A 108 7.37 -15.77 0.53
C VAL A 108 8.39 -16.54 -0.30
N THR A 109 8.11 -17.80 -0.57
CA THR A 109 8.90 -18.60 -1.49
C THR A 109 8.45 -18.30 -2.91
N LEU A 110 9.35 -17.74 -3.72
CA LEU A 110 9.10 -17.44 -5.12
C LEU A 110 9.57 -18.56 -6.04
N SER A 111 8.80 -18.81 -7.10
CA SER A 111 9.21 -19.68 -8.20
C SER A 111 8.96 -19.03 -9.55
N LYS A 112 9.71 -19.44 -10.57
CA LYS A 112 9.50 -19.03 -11.96
C LYS A 112 9.73 -20.23 -12.86
N GLU A 113 8.77 -20.54 -13.71
CA GLU A 113 8.84 -21.68 -14.65
C GLU A 113 9.20 -23.00 -13.94
N GLY A 114 8.67 -23.21 -12.73
CA GLY A 114 8.91 -24.40 -11.92
C GLY A 114 10.25 -24.43 -11.16
N MET A 115 11.09 -23.39 -11.29
CA MET A 115 12.34 -23.27 -10.56
C MET A 115 12.21 -22.31 -9.37
N LEU A 116 12.80 -22.67 -8.23
CA LEU A 116 12.86 -21.80 -7.06
C LEU A 116 13.78 -20.60 -7.32
N ILE A 117 13.32 -19.43 -6.88
CA ILE A 117 14.11 -18.20 -6.90
C ILE A 117 14.86 -18.09 -5.57
N PRO A 118 16.19 -17.90 -5.58
CA PRO A 118 16.99 -17.85 -4.36
C PRO A 118 16.83 -16.52 -3.59
N ASP A 119 16.47 -15.44 -4.29
CA ASP A 119 16.21 -14.14 -3.70
C ASP A 119 15.07 -14.19 -2.69
N LYS A 120 15.29 -13.63 -1.50
CA LYS A 120 14.29 -13.60 -0.45
C LYS A 120 13.36 -12.41 -0.62
N TYR A 121 12.07 -12.71 -0.58
CA TYR A 121 11.01 -11.73 -0.60
C TYR A 121 10.07 -11.92 0.58
N PHE A 122 9.46 -10.81 0.99
CA PHE A 122 8.55 -10.77 2.11
C PHE A 122 7.25 -10.10 1.70
N LEU A 123 6.12 -10.71 2.00
CA LEU A 123 4.83 -10.03 1.99
C LEU A 123 4.87 -8.94 3.07
N PHE A 124 4.83 -7.68 2.65
CA PHE A 124 4.85 -6.54 3.56
C PHE A 124 3.42 -6.15 3.89
N CYS A 125 3.03 -6.35 5.15
CA CYS A 125 1.70 -6.03 5.65
C CYS A 125 1.77 -4.90 6.65
N CYS A 126 1.02 -3.83 6.39
CA CYS A 126 1.12 -2.58 7.09
C CYS A 126 -0.30 -2.08 7.41
N PRO A 127 -0.83 -2.42 8.60
CA PRO A 127 -2.14 -1.96 9.05
C PRO A 127 -2.26 -0.46 8.95
N PHE A 128 -3.37 0.02 8.41
CA PHE A 128 -3.53 1.44 8.24
C PHE A 128 -3.79 2.16 9.56
N LEU A 129 -3.32 3.39 9.65
CA LEU A 129 -3.72 4.31 10.71
C LEU A 129 -5.22 4.53 10.66
N GLY A 130 -5.87 4.49 11.83
CA GLY A 130 -7.30 4.64 11.97
C GLY A 130 -7.81 6.04 11.61
N TYR A 131 -9.11 6.25 11.67
CA TYR A 131 -9.70 7.57 11.39
C TYR A 131 -9.35 8.61 12.45
N GLU A 132 -8.97 8.17 13.66
CA GLU A 132 -8.63 9.04 14.78
C GLU A 132 -7.44 9.98 14.50
N VAL A 133 -6.62 9.71 13.48
CA VAL A 133 -5.50 10.58 13.08
C VAL A 133 -5.88 11.63 12.04
N ILE A 134 -7.12 11.60 11.53
CA ILE A 134 -7.57 12.48 10.44
C ILE A 134 -8.36 13.66 11.01
N ASN A 135 -8.08 14.86 10.52
CA ASN A 135 -8.92 16.03 10.70
C ASN A 135 -9.91 16.13 9.52
N PHE A 136 -11.09 15.52 9.68
CA PHE A 136 -12.14 15.54 8.64
C PHE A 136 -12.62 16.95 8.28
N PRO A 137 -12.93 17.86 9.23
CA PRO A 137 -13.35 19.23 8.94
C PRO A 137 -12.42 19.98 7.98
N GLU A 138 -11.11 19.78 8.12
CA GLU A 138 -10.10 20.50 7.33
C GLU A 138 -9.66 19.74 6.09
N SER A 139 -9.97 18.44 5.99
CA SER A 139 -9.70 17.62 4.81
C SER A 139 -10.71 17.93 3.69
N VAL A 140 -10.26 17.77 2.44
CA VAL A 140 -11.05 18.10 1.26
C VAL A 140 -11.21 16.85 0.40
N PHE A 141 -12.45 16.41 0.27
CA PHE A 141 -12.86 15.27 -0.55
C PHE A 141 -13.68 15.76 -1.72
N TYR A 142 -13.69 15.00 -2.81
CA TYR A 142 -14.54 15.30 -3.96
C TYR A 142 -14.87 14.06 -4.77
N THR A 143 -15.94 14.11 -5.55
CA THR A 143 -16.24 13.11 -6.58
C THR A 143 -16.19 13.73 -7.97
N LYS A 144 -16.05 12.87 -8.97
CA LYS A 144 -16.18 13.22 -10.40
C LYS A 144 -17.24 12.33 -11.02
N LYS A 145 -18.04 12.88 -11.95
CA LYS A 145 -19.04 12.09 -12.68
C LYS A 145 -18.40 11.04 -13.59
N SER A 146 -17.20 11.33 -14.12
CA SER A 146 -16.40 10.39 -14.88
C SER A 146 -14.90 10.62 -14.70
N LEU A 147 -14.06 9.68 -15.16
CA LEU A 147 -12.60 9.81 -15.11
C LEU A 147 -12.07 11.03 -15.89
N PHE A 148 -12.75 11.41 -16.97
CA PHE A 148 -12.36 12.51 -17.85
C PHE A 148 -12.95 13.86 -17.43
N ASP A 149 -13.85 13.86 -16.45
CA ASP A 149 -14.50 15.07 -16.00
C ASP A 149 -13.51 15.98 -15.25
N LYS A 150 -13.59 17.28 -15.55
CA LYS A 150 -12.84 18.32 -14.85
C LYS A 150 -13.63 18.88 -13.68
N GLU A 151 -14.96 18.79 -13.72
CA GLU A 151 -15.83 19.26 -12.64
C GLU A 151 -15.66 18.38 -11.39
N ARG A 152 -15.47 19.04 -10.24
CA ARG A 152 -15.34 18.40 -8.93
C ARG A 152 -16.57 18.72 -8.10
N ASN A 153 -17.22 17.68 -7.58
CA ASN A 153 -18.28 17.83 -6.59
C ASN A 153 -17.65 17.61 -5.21
N TYR A 154 -17.36 18.71 -4.51
CA TYR A 154 -16.71 18.66 -3.20
C TYR A 154 -17.65 18.08 -2.14
N ILE A 155 -17.06 17.30 -1.24
CA ILE A 155 -17.72 16.63 -0.12
C ILE A 155 -17.02 17.09 1.15
N HIS A 156 -17.83 17.48 2.13
CA HIS A 156 -17.35 17.91 3.43
C HIS A 156 -17.87 16.95 4.47
N TYR A 157 -16.94 16.39 5.24
CA TYR A 157 -17.26 15.53 6.37
C TYR A 157 -16.96 16.30 7.65
N LYS A 158 -17.94 16.35 8.56
CA LYS A 158 -17.80 17.10 9.83
C LYS A 158 -16.89 16.40 10.81
N ASP A 159 -16.90 15.08 10.82
CA ASP A 159 -16.15 14.25 11.76
C ASP A 159 -16.06 12.81 11.22
N GLU A 160 -15.45 11.93 12.00
CA GLU A 160 -15.32 10.50 11.71
C GLU A 160 -16.68 9.80 11.56
N LYS A 161 -17.68 10.22 12.34
CA LYS A 161 -19.01 9.59 12.32
C LYS A 161 -19.72 9.92 11.02
N ASP A 162 -19.74 11.21 10.65
CA ASP A 162 -20.30 11.69 9.39
C ASP A 162 -19.60 11.04 8.19
N PHE A 163 -18.27 10.92 8.24
CA PHE A 163 -17.53 10.17 7.23
C PHE A 163 -17.99 8.71 7.16
N SER A 164 -18.05 8.01 8.28
CA SER A 164 -18.40 6.57 8.30
C SER A 164 -19.83 6.29 7.82
N GLU A 165 -20.78 7.18 8.11
CA GLU A 165 -22.18 7.04 7.71
C GLU A 165 -22.44 7.48 6.25
N ASN A 166 -21.68 8.45 5.75
CA ASN A 166 -21.90 9.09 4.45
C ASN A 166 -20.73 8.91 3.46
N TYR A 167 -19.83 7.96 3.71
CA TYR A 167 -18.67 7.75 2.85
C TYR A 167 -19.10 7.35 1.44
N ILE A 168 -18.56 8.04 0.45
CA ILE A 168 -18.77 7.72 -0.96
C ILE A 168 -17.53 6.97 -1.45
N VAL A 169 -17.71 5.71 -1.85
CA VAL A 169 -16.61 4.82 -2.30
C VAL A 169 -15.79 5.42 -3.46
N SER A 170 -16.41 6.22 -4.32
CA SER A 170 -15.74 6.89 -5.44
C SER A 170 -15.13 8.26 -5.09
N ALA A 171 -15.19 8.66 -3.81
CA ALA A 171 -14.58 9.91 -3.36
C ALA A 171 -13.06 9.86 -3.53
N LYS A 172 -12.53 10.97 -4.02
CA LYS A 172 -11.11 11.27 -4.13
C LYS A 172 -10.75 12.28 -3.06
N ILE A 173 -9.46 12.36 -2.77
CA ILE A 173 -8.91 13.26 -1.76
C ILE A 173 -8.07 14.30 -2.46
N GLU A 174 -8.42 15.56 -2.26
CA GLU A 174 -7.60 16.68 -2.71
C GLU A 174 -6.59 17.08 -1.64
N LYS A 175 -7.05 17.14 -0.38
CA LYS A 175 -6.22 17.47 0.77
C LYS A 175 -6.58 16.55 1.93
N LEU A 176 -5.60 15.88 2.50
CA LEU A 176 -5.72 15.10 3.72
C LEU A 176 -5.01 15.85 4.84
N VAL A 177 -5.74 16.26 5.87
CA VAL A 177 -5.18 16.92 7.05
C VAL A 177 -5.13 15.91 8.18
N LEU A 178 -3.96 15.68 8.74
CA LEU A 178 -3.74 14.84 9.91
C LEU A 178 -3.78 15.73 11.17
N ASN A 179 -4.29 15.17 12.27
CA ASN A 179 -4.41 15.88 13.54
C ASN A 179 -3.27 15.51 14.50
N SER A 180 -3.30 16.08 15.71
CA SER A 180 -2.26 15.87 16.73
C SER A 180 -2.11 14.43 17.24
N ASN A 181 -3.03 13.51 16.92
CA ASN A 181 -2.89 12.09 17.24
C ASN A 181 -1.95 11.35 16.27
N PHE A 182 -1.63 11.98 15.13
CA PHE A 182 -0.66 11.45 14.19
C PHE A 182 0.77 11.59 14.70
N ASP A 183 1.55 10.52 14.58
CA ASP A 183 2.99 10.56 14.84
C ASP A 183 3.73 11.14 13.62
N SER A 184 4.00 12.45 13.69
CA SER A 184 4.67 13.20 12.62
C SER A 184 6.14 12.85 12.39
N SER A 185 6.68 11.90 13.15
CA SER A 185 8.03 11.36 12.92
C SER A 185 8.05 10.08 12.10
N LEU A 186 6.90 9.57 11.67
CA LEU A 186 6.82 8.40 10.79
C LEU A 186 7.44 8.70 9.41
N ASP A 187 8.24 7.76 8.92
CA ASP A 187 8.87 7.79 7.60
C ASP A 187 8.07 7.06 6.52
N TYR A 188 7.17 6.18 6.94
CA TYR A 188 6.26 5.46 6.06
C TYR A 188 4.92 5.30 6.78
N PHE A 189 3.84 5.68 6.13
CA PHE A 189 2.50 5.43 6.66
C PHE A 189 1.43 5.33 5.57
N LYS A 190 0.31 4.74 5.94
CA LYS A 190 -0.94 4.76 5.16
C LYS A 190 -2.11 4.85 6.12
N THR A 191 -3.01 5.80 5.88
CA THR A 191 -4.25 5.91 6.67
C THR A 191 -5.37 5.11 6.02
N ARG A 192 -6.52 5.02 6.70
CA ARG A 192 -7.70 4.34 6.14
C ARG A 192 -8.20 4.95 4.83
N VAL A 193 -7.83 6.20 4.57
CA VAL A 193 -8.10 6.90 3.32
C VAL A 193 -6.79 7.37 2.69
N GLY A 194 -6.81 7.58 1.39
CA GLY A 194 -5.65 8.07 0.65
C GLY A 194 -4.61 6.98 0.36
N GLU A 195 -3.39 7.43 0.16
CA GLU A 195 -2.33 6.67 -0.45
C GLU A 195 -1.25 6.27 0.56
N ILE A 196 -0.17 5.66 0.08
CA ILE A 196 1.04 5.43 0.86
C ILE A 196 1.87 6.71 0.83
N TYR A 197 2.25 7.18 2.00
CA TYR A 197 3.11 8.36 2.18
C TYR A 197 4.45 7.96 2.74
N ILE A 198 5.53 8.56 2.23
CA ILE A 198 6.89 8.38 2.73
C ILE A 198 7.56 9.73 3.02
N SER A 199 8.43 9.79 4.03
CA SER A 199 9.21 10.99 4.32
C SER A 199 10.23 11.28 3.22
N GLU A 200 10.73 12.52 3.18
CA GLU A 200 11.86 12.90 2.34
C GLU A 200 13.09 12.00 2.55
N GLY A 201 13.41 11.66 3.80
CA GLY A 201 14.55 10.79 4.10
C GLY A 201 14.41 9.38 3.53
N LEU A 202 13.22 8.77 3.65
CA LEU A 202 12.97 7.45 3.06
C LEU A 202 12.92 7.51 1.53
N LYS A 203 12.35 8.57 0.95
CA LYS A 203 12.41 8.82 -0.50
C LYS A 203 13.87 8.82 -0.98
N ASP A 204 14.72 9.63 -0.34
CA ASP A 204 16.11 9.79 -0.79
C ASP A 204 16.89 8.48 -0.67
N ALA A 205 16.65 7.70 0.39
CA ALA A 205 17.21 6.36 0.51
C ALA A 205 16.74 5.43 -0.64
N ILE A 206 15.45 5.46 -0.99
CA ILE A 206 14.90 4.65 -2.10
C ILE A 206 15.56 5.01 -3.43
N GLU A 207 15.74 6.31 -3.70
CA GLU A 207 16.34 6.81 -4.94
C GLU A 207 17.84 6.53 -5.01
N VAL A 208 18.60 6.83 -3.95
CA VAL A 208 20.06 6.66 -3.89
C VAL A 208 20.46 5.19 -3.97
N LEU A 209 19.71 4.30 -3.31
CA LEU A 209 19.97 2.86 -3.34
C LEU A 209 19.41 2.17 -4.60
N GLY A 210 18.68 2.91 -5.43
CA GLY A 210 18.15 2.42 -6.70
C GLY A 210 17.13 1.30 -6.54
N PHE A 211 16.21 1.42 -5.58
CA PHE A 211 15.10 0.47 -5.46
C PHE A 211 14.10 0.64 -6.61
N THR A 212 13.55 -0.48 -7.06
CA THR A 212 12.74 -0.57 -8.28
C THR A 212 11.31 -1.05 -8.00
N GLY A 213 10.38 -0.83 -8.94
CA GLY A 213 8.99 -1.30 -8.84
C GLY A 213 8.00 -0.27 -8.27
N VAL A 214 8.49 0.94 -7.97
CA VAL A 214 7.69 2.07 -7.48
C VAL A 214 8.01 3.36 -8.23
N SER A 215 7.07 4.30 -8.15
CA SER A 215 7.24 5.71 -8.48
C SER A 215 6.95 6.55 -7.24
N ILE A 216 7.76 7.59 -7.07
CA ILE A 216 7.58 8.59 -6.03
C ILE A 216 7.08 9.87 -6.69
N PHE A 217 6.05 10.48 -6.12
CA PHE A 217 5.45 11.71 -6.65
C PHE A 217 5.47 12.80 -5.59
N ASP A 218 5.77 14.03 -6.02
CA ASP A 218 5.48 15.22 -5.24
C ASP A 218 3.97 15.35 -4.98
N ASP A 219 3.66 15.81 -3.78
CA ASP A 219 2.35 16.01 -3.17
C ASP A 219 1.53 17.12 -3.86
N LYS A 220 1.05 16.87 -5.08
CA LYS A 220 0.06 17.76 -5.70
C LYS A 220 -1.38 17.35 -5.40
N GLU A 221 -1.66 16.04 -5.34
CA GLU A 221 -2.99 15.53 -5.00
C GLU A 221 -2.96 14.00 -4.68
N PRO A 222 -3.34 13.57 -3.47
CA PRO A 222 -3.71 14.40 -2.32
C PRO A 222 -2.51 15.18 -1.76
N LEU A 223 -2.73 16.46 -1.43
CA LEU A 223 -1.84 17.22 -0.57
C LEU A 223 -1.99 16.67 0.86
N ILE A 224 -0.87 16.34 1.50
CA ILE A 224 -0.85 15.89 2.89
C ILE A 224 -0.41 17.04 3.79
N VAL A 225 -1.21 17.35 4.80
CA VAL A 225 -0.91 18.36 5.82
C VAL A 225 -0.84 17.65 7.15
N VAL A 226 0.28 17.83 7.85
CA VAL A 226 0.58 17.21 9.14
C VAL A 226 0.79 18.28 10.19
#